data_AF-A0A2V9FLR0-F1
#
_entry.id   AF-A0A2V9FLR0-F1
#
_cell.length_a   1.000
_cell.length_b   1.000
_cell.length_c   1.000
_cell.angle_alpha   90.00
_cell.angle_beta   90.00
_cell.angle_gamma   90.00
#
_symmetry.space_group_name_H-M   'P 1'
#
loop_
_entity.id
_entity.type
_entity.pdbx_description
1 polymer ?
#
loop_
_entity_poly.entity_id
_entity_poly.type
_entity_poly.pdbx_seq_one_letter_code
_entity_poly.pdbx_strand_id
1 'polypeptide(L)'
;SSDASTITYTLQWSGLTTLPLFSHIHFGPTKVNGGVMVYLCGGGGKPACTQATSGMASGTITAADIVGPAAQGIPAAPNGDFADVIRAIRTRNAYANLHTTMFQGGEVRGTVEAPRGHGE
;
A
#
# COMPACT_ATOMS: atom_id res chain seq x y z
N SER A 1 -13.49 10.32 -0.05
CA SER A 1 -14.57 10.51 -1.04
C SER A 1 -15.82 9.81 -0.55
N SER A 2 -16.98 10.46 -0.67
CA SER A 2 -18.30 9.97 -0.26
C SER A 2 -18.80 8.75 -1.04
N ASP A 3 -18.13 8.40 -2.15
CA ASP A 3 -18.43 7.20 -2.95
C ASP A 3 -17.51 6.01 -2.65
N ALA A 4 -16.57 6.16 -1.70
CA ALA A 4 -15.58 5.15 -1.34
C ALA A 4 -14.85 4.50 -2.53
N SER A 5 -14.74 5.18 -3.68
CA SER A 5 -14.16 4.63 -4.92
C SER A 5 -12.67 4.94 -5.10
N THR A 6 -12.13 5.79 -4.21
CA THR A 6 -10.74 6.25 -4.25
C THR A 6 -10.16 6.38 -2.83
N ILE A 7 -8.87 6.06 -2.70
CA ILE A 7 -8.05 6.32 -1.51
C ILE A 7 -6.92 7.26 -1.95
N THR A 8 -6.89 8.47 -1.43
CA THR A 8 -5.70 9.32 -1.49
C THR A 8 -4.77 8.93 -0.36
N TYR A 9 -3.49 8.70 -0.66
CA TYR A 9 -2.50 8.30 0.34
C TYR A 9 -1.28 9.21 0.30
N THR A 10 -0.61 9.24 1.45
CA THR A 10 0.75 9.73 1.61
C THR A 10 1.55 8.64 2.31
N LEU A 11 2.60 8.17 1.67
CA LEU A 11 3.61 7.27 2.20
C LEU A 11 4.83 8.12 2.58
N GLN A 12 5.29 8.02 3.81
CA GLN A 12 6.53 8.67 4.28
C GLN A 12 7.48 7.61 4.80
N TRP A 13 8.78 7.79 4.55
CA TRP A 13 9.83 6.96 5.09
C TRP A 13 11.02 7.81 5.50
N SER A 14 11.81 7.29 6.43
CA SER A 14 13.07 7.88 6.85
C SER A 14 14.02 6.80 7.31
N GLY A 15 15.32 7.09 7.22
CA GLY A 15 16.36 6.20 7.73
C GLY A 15 16.53 4.90 6.94
N LEU A 16 16.18 4.87 5.65
CA LEU A 16 16.51 3.72 4.80
C LEU A 16 18.02 3.59 4.63
N THR A 17 18.48 2.36 4.61
CA THR A 17 19.88 1.98 4.41
C THR A 17 20.30 2.16 2.96
N THR A 18 19.39 1.89 2.02
CA THR A 18 19.59 2.08 0.59
C THR A 18 18.36 2.69 -0.09
N LEU A 19 18.48 3.03 -1.37
CA LEU A 19 17.40 3.71 -2.09
C LEU A 19 16.16 2.81 -2.26
N PRO A 20 14.94 3.38 -2.17
CA PRO A 20 13.71 2.64 -2.35
C PRO A 20 13.52 2.21 -3.81
N LEU A 21 13.11 0.96 -4.01
CA LEU A 21 12.75 0.39 -5.29
C LEU A 21 11.24 0.52 -5.55
N PHE A 22 10.43 0.00 -4.63
CA PHE A 22 8.98 0.04 -4.70
C PHE A 22 8.37 -0.11 -3.31
N SER A 23 7.11 0.29 -3.19
CA SER A 23 6.31 0.10 -1.99
C SER A 23 4.90 -0.36 -2.37
N HIS A 24 4.32 -1.23 -1.54
CA HIS A 24 2.98 -1.75 -1.74
C HIS A 24 2.29 -2.12 -0.42
N ILE A 25 0.97 -2.31 -0.48
CA ILE A 25 0.16 -2.75 0.67
C ILE A 25 -0.12 -4.25 0.52
N HIS A 26 0.14 -5.02 1.57
CA HIS A 26 -0.22 -6.43 1.66
C HIS A 26 -1.52 -6.66 2.43
N PHE A 27 -2.24 -7.72 2.08
CA PHE A 27 -3.40 -8.21 2.83
C PHE A 27 -2.99 -9.15 3.95
N GLY A 28 -3.22 -8.76 5.20
CA GLY A 28 -2.87 -9.53 6.38
C GLY A 28 -2.32 -8.66 7.51
N PRO A 29 -2.16 -9.21 8.72
CA PRO A 29 -1.52 -8.50 9.82
C PRO A 29 -0.02 -8.34 9.54
N THR A 30 0.60 -7.31 10.11
CA THR A 30 2.02 -6.92 9.87
C THR A 30 3.05 -8.05 10.03
N LYS A 31 2.73 -9.08 10.82
CA LYS A 31 3.60 -10.24 11.11
C LYS A 31 3.35 -11.47 10.24
N VAL A 32 2.34 -11.45 9.36
CA VAL A 32 2.03 -12.56 8.44
C VAL A 32 2.40 -12.14 7.03
N ASN A 33 2.96 -13.06 6.24
CA ASN A 33 3.25 -12.76 4.84
C ASN A 33 1.95 -12.75 4.03
N GLY A 34 1.41 -11.56 3.81
CA GLY A 34 0.23 -11.32 2.99
C GLY A 34 0.57 -11.32 1.50
N GLY A 35 -0.41 -11.55 0.62
CA GLY A 35 -0.23 -11.21 -0.79
C GLY A 35 -0.43 -9.71 -1.03
N VAL A 36 0.07 -9.21 -2.14
CA VAL A 36 0.05 -7.78 -2.48
C VAL A 36 -1.33 -7.35 -2.97
N MET A 37 -1.89 -6.30 -2.39
CA MET A 37 -3.16 -5.70 -2.81
C MET A 37 -3.00 -4.61 -3.86
N VAL A 38 -2.14 -3.64 -3.57
CA VAL A 38 -2.00 -2.40 -4.35
C VAL A 38 -0.59 -1.84 -4.21
N TYR A 39 -0.08 -1.20 -5.26
CA TYR A 39 1.20 -0.49 -5.23
C TYR A 39 1.05 0.96 -4.77
N LEU A 40 2.08 1.48 -4.10
CA LEU A 40 2.18 2.86 -3.60
C LEU A 40 3.26 3.67 -4.33
N CYS A 41 4.33 3.02 -4.82
CA CYS A 41 5.31 3.61 -5.74
C CYS A 41 6.17 2.50 -6.36
N GLY A 42 6.80 2.78 -7.50
CA GLY A 42 7.79 1.89 -8.14
C GLY A 42 7.22 0.62 -8.78
N GLY A 43 5.91 0.51 -8.94
CA GLY A 43 5.24 -0.66 -9.53
C GLY A 43 3.74 -0.45 -9.72
N GLY A 44 3.08 -1.38 -10.41
CA GLY A 44 1.63 -1.36 -10.62
C GLY A 44 1.10 -0.09 -11.32
N GLY A 45 1.89 0.51 -12.21
CA GLY A 45 1.54 1.76 -12.89
C GLY A 45 1.71 3.03 -12.04
N LYS A 46 2.16 2.92 -10.78
CA LYS A 46 2.47 4.07 -9.93
C LYS A 46 3.82 4.71 -10.33
N PRO A 47 4.00 6.03 -10.08
CA PRO A 47 5.29 6.69 -10.25
C PRO A 47 6.39 6.01 -9.43
N ALA A 48 7.64 6.20 -9.85
CA ALA A 48 8.80 5.75 -9.09
C ALA A 48 8.81 6.35 -7.67
N CYS A 49 9.34 5.61 -6.70
CA CYS A 49 9.54 6.14 -5.35
C CYS A 49 10.57 7.27 -5.40
N THR A 50 10.42 8.28 -4.54
CA THR A 50 11.45 9.32 -4.35
C THR A 50 12.79 8.66 -4.02
N GLN A 51 13.84 8.96 -4.78
CA GLN A 51 15.14 8.30 -4.64
C GLN A 51 15.96 8.95 -3.51
N ALA A 52 15.47 8.82 -2.28
CA ALA A 52 16.10 9.31 -1.07
C ALA A 52 15.88 8.34 0.09
N THR A 53 16.83 8.29 1.03
CA THR A 53 16.73 7.46 2.24
C THR A 53 15.74 8.00 3.27
N SER A 54 15.35 9.27 3.14
CA SER A 54 14.19 9.87 3.79
C SER A 54 13.40 10.64 2.74
N GLY A 55 12.10 10.36 2.65
CA GLY A 55 11.28 10.90 1.59
C GLY A 55 9.81 10.53 1.72
N MET A 56 9.05 10.90 0.70
CA MET A 56 7.63 10.59 0.63
C MET A 56 7.20 10.28 -0.80
N ALA A 57 6.07 9.59 -0.91
CA ALA A 57 5.32 9.38 -2.14
C ALA A 57 3.85 9.60 -1.83
N SER A 58 3.10 10.15 -2.76
CA SER A 58 1.65 10.31 -2.64
C SER A 58 0.97 9.93 -3.93
N GLY A 59 -0.32 9.65 -3.83
CA GLY A 59 -1.11 9.27 -4.99
C GLY A 59 -2.53 8.90 -4.63
N THR A 60 -3.20 8.33 -5.62
CA THR A 60 -4.58 7.82 -5.50
C THR A 60 -4.59 6.35 -5.87
N ILE A 61 -5.33 5.55 -5.11
CA ILE A 61 -5.64 4.16 -5.41
C ILE A 61 -7.13 4.10 -5.79
N THR A 62 -7.41 3.35 -6.85
CA THR A 62 -8.75 3.06 -7.39
C THR A 62 -8.92 1.55 -7.54
N ALA A 63 -10.12 1.10 -7.94
CA ALA A 63 -10.37 -0.31 -8.24
C ALA A 63 -9.43 -0.87 -9.33
N ALA A 64 -9.01 -0.03 -10.28
CA ALA A 64 -8.09 -0.43 -11.36
C ALA A 64 -6.66 -0.74 -10.87
N ASP A 65 -6.30 -0.27 -9.68
CA ASP A 65 -4.96 -0.48 -9.10
C ASP A 65 -4.85 -1.79 -8.30
N ILE A 66 -5.96 -2.53 -8.13
CA ILE A 66 -5.99 -3.78 -7.37
C ILE A 66 -5.29 -4.88 -8.16
N VAL A 67 -4.23 -5.46 -7.60
CA VAL A 67 -3.43 -6.52 -8.23
C VAL A 67 -3.65 -7.90 -7.63
N GLY A 68 -4.46 -8.01 -6.58
CA GLY A 68 -4.72 -9.28 -5.90
C GLY A 68 -4.79 -9.11 -4.39
N PRO A 69 -4.42 -10.13 -3.59
CA PRO A 69 -4.17 -11.52 -3.99
C PRO A 69 -5.47 -12.35 -4.06
N ALA A 70 -5.78 -12.90 -5.24
CA ALA A 70 -7.04 -13.63 -5.46
C ALA A 70 -7.18 -14.86 -4.56
N ALA A 71 -6.07 -15.55 -4.26
CA ALA A 71 -6.05 -16.69 -3.34
C ALA A 71 -6.43 -16.35 -1.89
N GLN A 72 -6.38 -15.06 -1.51
CA GLN A 72 -6.82 -14.60 -0.20
C GLN A 72 -8.17 -13.85 -0.26
N GLY A 73 -8.90 -14.00 -1.37
CA GLY A 73 -10.22 -13.40 -1.56
C GLY A 73 -10.21 -11.97 -2.07
N ILE A 74 -9.10 -11.48 -2.62
CA ILE A 74 -9.03 -10.14 -3.24
C ILE A 74 -8.66 -10.32 -4.72
N PRO A 75 -9.64 -10.38 -5.63
CA PRO A 75 -9.36 -10.50 -7.06
C PRO A 75 -8.62 -9.27 -7.59
N ALA A 76 -7.80 -9.45 -8.63
CA ALA A 76 -7.20 -8.32 -9.34
C ALA A 76 -8.24 -7.59 -10.20
N ALA A 77 -7.96 -6.34 -10.56
CA ALA A 77 -8.74 -5.59 -11.53
C ALA A 77 -8.86 -6.36 -12.88
N PRO A 78 -9.98 -6.22 -13.60
CA PRO A 78 -11.16 -5.41 -13.28
C PRO A 78 -12.14 -6.09 -12.30
N ASN A 79 -11.83 -7.30 -11.81
CA ASN A 79 -12.75 -8.11 -10.99
C ASN A 79 -12.63 -7.84 -9.49
N GLY A 80 -11.63 -7.06 -9.06
CA GLY A 80 -11.39 -6.72 -7.66
C GLY A 80 -12.38 -5.70 -7.13
N ASP A 81 -12.94 -5.95 -5.94
CA ASP A 81 -13.78 -4.98 -5.25
C ASP A 81 -12.92 -4.03 -4.40
N PHE A 82 -13.06 -2.73 -4.65
CA PHE A 82 -12.35 -1.71 -3.89
C PHE A 82 -12.78 -1.66 -2.41
N ALA A 83 -14.00 -2.12 -2.10
CA ALA A 83 -14.48 -2.27 -0.73
C ALA A 83 -13.62 -3.26 0.07
N ASP A 84 -13.02 -4.29 -0.56
CA ASP A 84 -12.14 -5.25 0.12
C ASP A 84 -10.85 -4.60 0.60
N VAL A 85 -10.25 -3.73 -0.24
CA VAL A 85 -9.05 -2.98 0.14
C VAL A 85 -9.36 -2.01 1.28
N ILE A 86 -10.48 -1.28 1.19
CA ILE A 86 -10.91 -0.37 2.27
C ILE A 86 -11.14 -1.16 3.56
N ARG A 87 -11.82 -2.31 3.49
CA ARG A 87 -12.11 -3.16 4.63
C ARG A 87 -10.83 -3.68 5.27
N ALA A 88 -9.85 -4.13 4.49
CA ALA A 88 -8.55 -4.56 4.98
C ALA A 88 -7.84 -3.45 5.77
N ILE A 89 -7.82 -2.22 5.23
CA ILE A 89 -7.21 -1.07 5.90
C ILE A 89 -7.97 -0.70 7.18
N ARG A 90 -9.30 -0.58 7.12
CA ARG A 90 -10.15 -0.20 8.27
C ARG A 90 -10.08 -1.21 9.42
N THR A 91 -9.95 -2.50 9.09
CA THR A 91 -9.81 -3.58 10.09
C THR A 91 -8.38 -3.76 10.57
N ARG A 92 -7.43 -2.90 10.15
CA ARG A 92 -5.99 -3.01 10.46
C ARG A 92 -5.39 -4.36 10.03
N ASN A 93 -5.99 -4.99 9.03
CA ASN A 93 -5.53 -6.23 8.41
C ASN A 93 -4.79 -5.95 7.09
N ALA A 94 -3.96 -4.90 7.11
CA ALA A 94 -3.14 -4.49 5.99
C ALA A 94 -1.87 -3.82 6.50
N TYR A 95 -0.77 -3.98 5.77
CA TYR A 95 0.50 -3.29 6.07
C TYR A 95 1.18 -2.83 4.79
N ALA A 96 1.84 -1.67 4.87
CA ALA A 96 2.70 -1.18 3.80
C ALA A 96 4.10 -1.78 3.96
N ASN A 97 4.68 -2.27 2.88
CA ASN A 97 6.06 -2.76 2.85
C ASN A 97 6.85 -1.95 1.82
N LEU A 98 8.02 -1.44 2.22
CA LEU A 98 8.94 -0.73 1.35
C LEU A 98 10.18 -1.57 1.11
N HIS A 99 10.55 -1.71 -0.16
CA HIS A 99 11.67 -2.53 -0.60
C HIS A 99 12.82 -1.64 -1.07
N THR A 100 14.04 -2.03 -0.71
CA THR A 100 15.27 -1.36 -1.15
C THR A 100 16.19 -2.35 -1.83
N THR A 101 17.27 -1.88 -2.44
CA THR A 101 18.22 -2.75 -3.15
C THR A 101 18.87 -3.77 -2.22
N MET A 102 19.20 -3.37 -0.99
CA MET A 102 19.80 -4.26 0.01
C MET A 102 18.77 -5.17 0.69
N PHE A 103 17.53 -4.71 0.86
CA PHE A 103 16.47 -5.46 1.55
C PHE A 103 15.27 -5.71 0.62
N GLN A 104 15.48 -6.61 -0.34
CA GLN A 104 14.48 -6.94 -1.35
C GLN A 104 13.24 -7.67 -0.79
N GLY A 105 13.34 -8.27 0.41
CA GLY A 105 12.17 -8.84 1.12
C GLY A 105 11.30 -7.80 1.84
N GLY A 106 11.77 -6.54 1.89
CA GLY A 106 11.18 -5.45 2.65
C GLY A 106 12.14 -4.95 3.72
N GLU A 107 12.50 -3.66 3.65
CA GLU A 107 13.30 -3.00 4.69
C GLU A 107 12.41 -2.51 5.84
N VAL A 108 11.22 -1.99 5.50
CA VAL A 108 10.31 -1.38 6.47
C VAL A 108 8.88 -1.89 6.27
N ARG A 109 8.25 -2.32 7.37
CA ARG A 109 6.82 -2.63 7.43
C ARG A 109 6.10 -1.61 8.30
N GLY A 110 5.29 -0.77 7.66
CA GLY A 110 4.51 0.29 8.30
C GLY A 110 3.04 -0.08 8.43
N THR A 111 2.39 0.46 9.47
CA THR A 111 0.93 0.39 9.61
C THR A 111 0.25 1.31 8.60
N VAL A 112 -0.80 0.83 7.93
CA VAL A 112 -1.66 1.67 7.10
C VAL A 112 -2.81 2.18 7.96
N GLU A 113 -2.88 3.48 8.20
CA GLU A 113 -3.96 4.10 8.95
C GLU A 113 -4.75 5.05 8.04
N ALA A 114 -6.07 4.90 8.02
CA ALA A 114 -6.93 5.96 7.51
C ALA A 114 -6.88 7.12 8.53
N PRO A 115 -6.74 8.39 8.09
CA PRO A 115 -6.81 9.51 9.02
C PRO A 115 -8.12 9.39 9.80
N ARG A 116 -8.03 9.38 11.13
CA ARG A 116 -9.20 9.44 11.99
C ARG A 116 -9.90 10.75 11.63
N GLY A 117 -11.12 10.66 11.10
CA GLY A 117 -11.95 11.85 10.94
C GLY A 117 -12.07 12.50 12.31
N HIS A 118 -11.47 13.68 12.46
CA HIS A 118 -11.91 14.60 13.51
C HIS A 118 -13.35 14.94 13.13
N GLY A 119 -14.29 14.37 13.88
CA GLY A 119 -15.67 14.83 13.87
C GLY A 119 -15.71 16.26 14.37
N GLU A 120 -16.37 17.10 13.60
CA GLU A 120 -17.12 18.27 14.07
C GLU A 120 -18.52 18.15 13.45
#